data_AF-A0A7X3RAD2-F1
#
_entry.id   AF-A0A7X3RAD2-F1
#
_cell.length_a   1.000
_cell.length_b   1.000
_cell.length_c   1.000
_cell.angle_alpha   90.00
_cell.angle_beta   90.00
_cell.angle_gamma   90.00
#
_symmetry.space_group_name_H-M   'P 1'
#
loop_
_entity.id
_entity.type
_entity.pdbx_description
1 polymer ?
#
loop_
_entity_poly.entity_id
_entity_poly.type
_entity_poly.pdbx_seq_one_letter_code
_entity_poly.pdbx_strand_id
1 'polypeptide(L)'
;MGSVYTLKNTNPRTEPLEDHPDRLKWNARYLAPKRLAPRGFCPLYDRAAALGFPDGPVLELACGLSDQALALAEDGREVLAVDISNVALDHLREAAAERGIGSRLTCVEADLVSWRPPAGSKFALVICVMYWEAAVFDYAWSAVTDGGLIAWQGFTLDHLRYRPAQNPDWCFKDGEPAARLPDESFTVLHEEDVDEGHRVIRRMVARRNRS
;
A
#
# COMPACT_ATOMS: atom_id res chain seq x y z
N MET A 1 7.81 26.92 -1.68
CA MET A 1 7.27 25.76 -2.42
C MET A 1 6.38 24.97 -1.47
N GLY A 2 5.06 24.99 -1.66
CA GLY A 2 4.11 24.23 -0.85
C GLY A 2 3.92 22.83 -1.39
N SER A 3 3.71 21.85 -0.51
CA SER A 3 3.37 20.47 -0.89
C SER A 3 2.17 20.47 -1.83
N VAL A 4 2.29 19.74 -2.94
CA VAL A 4 1.26 19.57 -3.98
C VAL A 4 0.00 18.89 -3.42
N TYR A 5 0.09 18.33 -2.21
CA TYR A 5 -1.00 17.71 -1.48
C TYR A 5 -1.34 18.49 -0.21
N THR A 6 -1.64 19.79 -0.34
CA THR A 6 -2.43 20.47 0.71
C THR A 6 -3.88 20.00 0.60
N LEU A 7 -4.11 18.72 0.86
CA LEU A 7 -5.43 18.16 1.03
C LEU A 7 -5.84 18.48 2.45
N LYS A 8 -6.52 19.64 2.62
CA LYS A 8 -7.59 19.67 3.62
C LYS A 8 -8.44 18.43 3.33
N ASN A 9 -8.86 17.75 4.38
CA ASN A 9 -9.62 16.51 4.42
C ASN A 9 -10.94 16.58 3.61
N THR A 10 -10.89 16.78 2.29
CA THR A 10 -12.02 17.15 1.44
C THR A 10 -12.34 16.06 0.44
N ASN A 11 -12.27 14.80 0.86
CA ASN A 11 -13.11 13.78 0.23
C ASN A 11 -14.41 13.70 1.05
N PRO A 12 -15.55 14.24 0.58
CA PRO A 12 -16.77 14.41 1.37
C PRO A 12 -17.54 13.11 1.65
N ARG A 13 -16.88 11.94 1.60
CA ARG A 13 -17.50 10.61 1.68
C ARG A 13 -16.77 9.63 2.61
N THR A 14 -16.04 10.13 3.61
CA THR A 14 -15.58 9.26 4.70
C THR A 14 -16.72 9.18 5.73
N GLU A 15 -17.36 8.01 5.83
CA GLU A 15 -18.16 7.73 7.03
C GLU A 15 -17.31 7.94 8.28
N PRO A 16 -17.90 8.31 9.44
CA PRO A 16 -17.17 8.40 10.69
C PRO A 16 -16.43 7.09 10.95
N LEU A 17 -15.09 7.14 10.97
CA LEU A 17 -14.28 5.94 11.17
C LEU A 17 -14.17 5.53 12.64
N GLU A 18 -14.57 6.39 13.59
CA GLU A 18 -14.34 6.22 15.02
C GLU A 18 -14.70 4.81 15.52
N ASP A 19 -15.88 4.33 15.15
CA ASP A 19 -16.42 3.01 15.51
C ASP A 19 -16.24 1.94 14.42
N HIS A 20 -15.49 2.23 13.34
CA HIS A 20 -15.31 1.29 12.24
C HIS A 20 -14.58 0.03 12.74
N PRO A 21 -15.13 -1.19 12.53
CA PRO A 21 -14.61 -2.41 13.15
C PRO A 21 -13.17 -2.71 12.73
N ASP A 22 -12.79 -2.47 11.48
CA ASP A 22 -11.40 -2.64 11.06
C ASP A 22 -10.45 -1.61 11.65
N ARG A 23 -10.91 -0.36 11.87
CA ARG A 23 -10.09 0.66 12.56
C ARG A 23 -9.78 0.20 13.97
N LEU A 24 -10.81 -0.19 14.74
CA LEU A 24 -10.66 -0.66 16.11
C LEU A 24 -9.72 -1.88 16.19
N LYS A 25 -9.93 -2.87 15.31
CA LYS A 25 -9.10 -4.07 15.20
C LYS A 25 -7.64 -3.76 14.88
N TRP A 26 -7.37 -2.88 13.91
CA TRP A 26 -6.01 -2.56 13.50
C TRP A 26 -5.32 -1.63 14.51
N ASN A 27 -6.02 -0.67 15.09
CA ASN A 27 -5.50 0.14 16.20
C ASN A 27 -5.04 -0.75 17.37
N ALA A 28 -5.89 -1.70 17.79
CA ALA A 28 -5.52 -2.66 18.84
C ALA A 28 -4.28 -3.49 18.47
N ARG A 29 -4.12 -3.85 17.20
CA ARG A 29 -2.91 -4.54 16.72
C ARG A 29 -1.68 -3.65 16.81
N TYR A 30 -1.76 -2.39 16.38
CA TYR A 30 -0.62 -1.48 16.37
C TYR A 30 -0.20 -1.03 17.78
N LEU A 31 -1.12 -1.01 18.76
CA LEU A 31 -0.80 -0.77 20.16
C LEU A 31 -0.04 -1.94 20.84
N ALA A 32 -0.01 -3.13 20.22
CA ALA A 32 0.70 -4.27 20.79
C ALA A 32 2.23 -4.07 20.66
N PRO A 33 3.04 -4.25 21.72
CA PRO A 33 4.48 -3.93 21.70
C PRO A 33 5.26 -4.57 20.53
N LYS A 34 4.93 -5.81 20.16
CA LYS A 34 5.58 -6.52 19.04
C LYS A 34 5.36 -5.85 17.68
N ARG A 35 4.30 -5.06 17.54
CA ARG A 35 3.91 -4.42 16.27
C ARG A 35 4.51 -3.03 16.10
N LEU A 36 5.13 -2.46 17.13
CA LEU A 36 5.82 -1.17 17.12
C LEU A 36 7.30 -1.25 16.71
N ALA A 37 7.87 -2.45 16.61
CA ALA A 37 9.25 -2.62 16.16
C ALA A 37 9.38 -2.28 14.66
N PRO A 38 10.51 -1.66 14.24
CA PRO A 38 10.84 -1.49 12.82
C PRO A 38 10.72 -2.83 12.09
N ARG A 39 10.08 -2.84 10.94
CA ARG A 39 9.85 -4.06 10.15
C ARG A 39 10.94 -4.28 9.12
N GLY A 40 11.73 -3.25 8.82
CA GLY A 40 12.62 -3.21 7.68
C GLY A 40 11.82 -3.13 6.37
N PHE A 41 12.53 -2.98 5.27
CA PHE A 41 11.91 -3.01 3.95
C PHE A 41 11.32 -4.39 3.67
N CYS A 42 10.12 -4.41 3.10
CA CYS A 42 9.54 -5.65 2.65
C CYS A 42 10.22 -6.12 1.35
N PRO A 43 10.36 -7.43 1.12
CA PRO A 43 10.98 -7.95 -0.12
C PRO A 43 10.32 -7.47 -1.41
N LEU A 44 9.02 -7.15 -1.35
CA LEU A 44 8.30 -6.56 -2.49
C LEU A 44 8.85 -5.17 -2.85
N TYR A 45 9.13 -4.33 -1.85
CA TYR A 45 9.71 -3.00 -2.07
C TYR A 45 11.12 -3.11 -2.65
N ASP A 46 11.98 -3.97 -2.09
CA ASP A 46 13.35 -4.18 -2.59
C ASP A 46 13.34 -4.56 -4.08
N ARG A 47 12.39 -5.42 -4.47
CA ARG A 47 12.22 -5.80 -5.88
C ARG A 47 11.74 -4.64 -6.75
N ALA A 48 10.76 -3.86 -6.30
CA ALA A 48 10.30 -2.69 -7.03
C ALA A 48 11.41 -1.65 -7.21
N ALA A 49 12.21 -1.42 -6.17
CA ALA A 49 13.38 -0.53 -6.22
C ALA A 49 14.44 -1.04 -7.22
N ALA A 50 14.74 -2.34 -7.20
CA ALA A 50 15.70 -2.95 -8.12
C ALA A 50 15.27 -2.88 -9.60
N LEU A 51 13.96 -2.96 -9.88
CA LEU A 51 13.41 -2.81 -11.24
C LEU A 51 13.45 -1.37 -11.76
N GLY A 52 13.52 -0.40 -10.85
CA GLY A 52 13.48 1.02 -11.15
C GLY A 52 12.10 1.52 -11.61
N PHE A 53 11.79 2.74 -11.24
CA PHE A 53 10.58 3.46 -11.65
C PHE A 53 10.88 4.95 -11.81
N PRO A 54 10.09 5.71 -12.59
CA PRO A 54 10.32 7.13 -12.82
C PRO A 54 10.35 7.95 -11.52
N ASP A 55 10.84 9.18 -11.62
CA ASP A 55 10.61 10.17 -10.57
C ASP A 55 9.12 10.49 -10.43
N GLY A 56 8.72 10.94 -9.23
CA GLY A 56 7.33 11.31 -8.95
C GLY A 56 6.82 10.75 -7.62
N PRO A 57 5.56 11.06 -7.28
CA PRO A 57 4.99 10.69 -6.00
C PRO A 57 4.77 9.18 -5.89
N VAL A 58 4.73 8.67 -4.66
CA VAL A 58 4.44 7.27 -4.32
C VAL A 58 3.12 7.20 -3.57
N LEU A 59 2.29 6.21 -3.90
CA LEU A 59 1.09 5.86 -3.15
C LEU A 59 1.34 4.54 -2.42
N GLU A 60 1.23 4.55 -1.10
CA GLU A 60 1.28 3.34 -0.28
C GLU A 60 -0.07 3.09 0.40
N LEU A 61 -0.71 1.98 0.04
CA LEU A 61 -2.02 1.57 0.54
C LEU A 61 -1.87 0.55 1.66
N ALA A 62 -2.66 0.69 2.73
CA ALA A 62 -2.54 -0.10 3.96
C ALA A 62 -1.12 -0.03 4.54
N CYS A 63 -0.60 1.21 4.65
CA CYS A 63 0.83 1.47 4.88
C CYS A 63 1.31 1.01 6.27
N GLY A 64 0.46 1.05 7.30
CA GLY A 64 0.88 0.81 8.67
C GLY A 64 2.06 1.69 9.11
N LEU A 65 3.03 1.08 9.79
CA LEU A 65 4.30 1.68 10.22
C LEU A 65 5.38 1.57 9.13
N SER A 66 5.10 2.03 7.92
CA SER A 66 5.92 1.74 6.73
C SER A 66 7.34 2.35 6.82
N ASP A 67 8.35 1.49 6.97
CA ASP A 67 9.77 1.89 6.86
C ASP A 67 10.11 2.35 5.43
N GLN A 68 9.50 1.74 4.41
CA GLN A 68 9.70 2.13 3.01
C GLN A 68 9.09 3.49 2.67
N ALA A 69 7.96 3.89 3.29
CA ALA A 69 7.41 5.24 3.14
C ALA A 69 8.39 6.28 3.68
N LEU A 70 8.97 6.02 4.86
CA LEU A 70 9.95 6.91 5.48
C LEU A 70 11.21 7.03 4.61
N ALA A 71 11.75 5.91 4.13
CA ALA A 71 12.94 5.91 3.28
C ALA A 71 12.71 6.62 1.93
N LEU A 72 11.56 6.39 1.29
CA LEU A 72 11.21 7.10 0.05
C LEU A 72 11.09 8.62 0.29
N ALA A 73 10.52 9.03 1.42
CA ALA A 73 10.44 10.45 1.77
C ALA A 73 11.82 11.05 2.09
N GLU A 74 12.72 10.29 2.74
CA GLU A 74 14.14 10.66 2.94
C GLU A 74 14.87 10.85 1.60
N ASP A 75 14.59 9.99 0.62
CA ASP A 75 15.11 10.08 -0.76
C ASP A 75 14.47 11.22 -1.58
N GLY A 76 13.63 12.06 -0.95
CA GLY A 76 13.05 13.24 -1.55
C GLY A 76 11.78 12.98 -2.38
N ARG A 77 11.19 11.78 -2.29
CA ARG A 77 9.90 11.46 -2.93
C ARG A 77 8.76 12.03 -2.09
N GLU A 78 7.70 12.48 -2.76
CA GLU A 78 6.43 12.76 -2.09
C GLU A 78 5.68 11.45 -1.90
N VAL A 79 5.29 11.12 -0.66
CA VAL A 79 4.62 9.87 -0.31
C VAL A 79 3.22 10.17 0.22
N LEU A 80 2.22 9.56 -0.39
CA LEU A 80 0.85 9.50 0.10
C LEU A 80 0.63 8.14 0.74
N ALA A 81 0.59 8.10 2.06
CA ALA A 81 0.43 6.90 2.87
C ALA A 81 -1.00 6.83 3.41
N VAL A 82 -1.72 5.74 3.11
CA VAL A 82 -3.13 5.58 3.48
C VAL A 82 -3.30 4.33 4.33
N ASP A 83 -3.93 4.48 5.49
CA ASP A 83 -4.28 3.36 6.36
C ASP A 83 -5.58 3.68 7.12
N ILE A 84 -6.28 2.65 7.58
CA ILE A 84 -7.47 2.85 8.41
C ILE A 84 -7.10 3.12 9.88
N SER A 85 -5.88 2.75 10.29
CA SER A 85 -5.41 2.89 11.66
C SER A 85 -4.78 4.25 11.90
N ASN A 86 -5.48 5.14 12.61
CA ASN A 86 -4.87 6.39 13.07
C ASN A 86 -3.63 6.13 13.95
N VAL A 87 -3.63 5.08 14.79
CA VAL A 87 -2.48 4.74 15.64
C VAL A 87 -1.23 4.49 14.78
N ALA A 88 -1.36 3.75 13.68
CA ALA A 88 -0.24 3.52 12.78
C ALA A 88 0.23 4.82 12.10
N LEU A 89 -0.72 5.63 11.64
CA LEU A 89 -0.42 6.89 10.97
C LEU A 89 0.22 7.92 11.90
N ASP A 90 -0.16 7.95 13.17
CA ASP A 90 0.40 8.85 14.18
C ASP A 90 1.87 8.48 14.46
N HIS A 91 2.17 7.19 14.66
CA HIS A 91 3.56 6.73 14.74
C HIS A 91 4.38 7.03 13.47
N LEU A 92 3.78 6.87 12.30
CA LEU A 92 4.45 7.16 11.04
C LEU A 92 4.74 8.67 10.89
N ARG A 93 3.82 9.53 11.33
CA ARG A 93 4.01 10.99 11.38
C ARG A 93 5.11 11.39 12.37
N GLU A 94 5.12 10.80 13.56
CA GLU A 94 6.15 11.02 14.58
C GLU A 94 7.54 10.68 14.03
N ALA A 95 7.71 9.49 13.46
CA ALA A 95 8.96 9.07 12.85
C ALA A 95 9.41 10.01 11.71
N ALA A 96 8.48 10.48 10.89
CA ALA A 96 8.77 11.43 9.82
C ALA A 96 9.17 12.82 10.35
N ALA A 97 8.57 13.27 11.45
CA ALA A 97 8.92 14.52 12.10
C ALA A 97 10.32 14.46 12.73
N GLU A 98 10.65 13.37 13.41
CA GLU A 98 11.98 13.12 13.98
C GLU A 98 13.10 13.13 12.93
N ARG A 99 12.80 12.63 11.72
CA ARG A 99 13.71 12.60 10.57
C ARG A 99 13.73 13.90 9.76
N GLY A 100 12.86 14.87 10.08
CA GLY A 100 12.77 16.14 9.34
C GLY A 100 12.16 16.02 7.93
N ILE A 101 11.44 14.94 7.65
CA ILE A 101 10.85 14.63 6.33
C ILE A 101 9.32 14.76 6.28
N GLY A 102 8.69 15.24 7.36
CA GLY A 102 7.23 15.33 7.46
C GLY A 102 6.55 16.14 6.36
N SER A 103 7.26 17.06 5.69
CA SER A 103 6.72 17.80 4.54
C SER A 103 6.53 16.96 3.27
N ARG A 104 7.14 15.78 3.22
CA ARG A 104 7.10 14.84 2.08
C ARG A 104 6.22 13.62 2.34
N LEU A 105 5.67 13.49 3.55
CA LEU A 105 4.82 12.36 3.94
C LEU A 105 3.42 12.85 4.29
N THR A 106 2.47 12.58 3.39
CA THR A 106 1.05 12.83 3.62
C THR A 106 0.39 11.56 4.12
N CYS A 107 -0.06 11.54 5.38
CA CYS A 107 -0.80 10.43 5.97
C CYS A 107 -2.31 10.68 5.93
N VAL A 108 -3.07 9.77 5.33
CA VAL A 108 -4.54 9.81 5.23
C VAL A 108 -5.16 8.65 5.98
N GLU A 109 -6.00 8.96 6.98
CA GLU A 109 -6.82 7.96 7.67
C GLU A 109 -8.06 7.66 6.83
N ALA A 110 -8.16 6.45 6.28
CA ALA A 110 -9.29 6.06 5.45
C ALA A 110 -9.50 4.54 5.40
N ASP A 111 -10.76 4.14 5.25
CA ASP A 111 -11.10 2.83 4.72
C ASP A 111 -10.86 2.82 3.20
N LEU A 112 -10.00 1.91 2.72
CA LEU A 112 -9.63 1.82 1.32
C LEU A 112 -10.79 1.41 0.40
N VAL A 113 -11.81 0.72 0.92
CA VAL A 113 -12.98 0.32 0.13
C VAL A 113 -13.78 1.56 -0.31
N SER A 114 -13.99 2.50 0.61
CA SER A 114 -14.70 3.77 0.36
C SER A 114 -13.81 4.89 -0.17
N TRP A 115 -12.49 4.83 0.08
CA TRP A 115 -11.55 5.86 -0.33
C TRP A 115 -11.08 5.73 -1.78
N ARG A 116 -10.73 6.87 -2.40
CA ARG A 116 -10.08 6.93 -3.70
C ARG A 116 -8.95 7.96 -3.67
N PRO A 117 -7.88 7.76 -4.46
CA PRO A 117 -6.84 8.78 -4.61
C PRO A 117 -7.44 10.06 -5.20
N PRO A 118 -6.84 11.24 -4.92
CA PRO A 118 -7.29 12.50 -5.49
C PRO A 118 -7.46 12.42 -7.01
N ALA A 119 -8.56 12.96 -7.54
CA ALA A 119 -8.85 12.87 -8.96
C ALA A 119 -7.69 13.41 -9.82
N GLY A 120 -7.28 12.64 -10.82
CA GLY A 120 -6.18 13.00 -11.72
C GLY A 120 -4.77 12.78 -11.15
N SER A 121 -4.62 12.36 -9.88
CA SER A 121 -3.31 12.02 -9.34
C SER A 121 -2.71 10.80 -10.04
N LYS A 122 -1.39 10.87 -10.26
CA LYS A 122 -0.59 9.79 -10.86
C LYS A 122 0.65 9.56 -10.02
N PHE A 123 1.00 8.30 -9.82
CA PHE A 123 2.10 7.88 -8.95
C PHE A 123 3.11 7.05 -9.74
N ALA A 124 4.39 7.29 -9.46
CA ALA A 124 5.48 6.54 -10.04
C ALA A 124 5.57 5.12 -9.48
N LEU A 125 5.16 4.94 -8.22
CA LEU A 125 4.99 3.66 -7.56
C LEU A 125 3.66 3.65 -6.81
N VAL A 126 2.86 2.60 -7.03
CA VAL A 126 1.72 2.25 -6.18
C VAL A 126 2.05 0.91 -5.51
N ILE A 127 2.10 0.89 -4.18
CA ILE A 127 2.50 -0.32 -3.42
C ILE A 127 1.49 -0.64 -2.32
N CYS A 128 1.19 -1.93 -2.16
CA CYS A 128 0.31 -2.42 -1.09
C CYS A 128 0.80 -3.78 -0.58
N VAL A 129 0.92 -3.92 0.74
CA VAL A 129 1.56 -5.07 1.39
C VAL A 129 0.64 -5.67 2.44
N MET A 130 0.29 -6.94 2.27
CA MET A 130 -0.55 -7.73 3.19
C MET A 130 -1.99 -7.22 3.34
N TYR A 131 -2.53 -6.60 2.29
CA TYR A 131 -3.94 -6.23 2.17
C TYR A 131 -4.46 -6.62 0.79
N TRP A 132 -5.68 -7.12 0.71
CA TRP A 132 -6.33 -7.46 -0.54
C TRP A 132 -7.80 -7.08 -0.52
N GLU A 133 -8.19 -6.29 -1.51
CA GLU A 133 -9.56 -6.06 -1.93
C GLU A 133 -9.53 -5.80 -3.43
N ALA A 134 -10.26 -6.59 -4.22
CA ALA A 134 -10.19 -6.51 -5.68
C ALA A 134 -10.57 -5.11 -6.22
N ALA A 135 -11.59 -4.48 -5.61
CA ALA A 135 -12.01 -3.13 -5.98
C ALA A 135 -10.94 -2.07 -5.64
N VAL A 136 -10.11 -2.33 -4.63
CA VAL A 136 -9.00 -1.45 -4.25
C VAL A 136 -7.86 -1.56 -5.26
N PHE A 137 -7.52 -2.79 -5.65
CA PHE A 137 -6.57 -3.02 -6.73
C PHE A 137 -6.98 -2.33 -8.03
N ASP A 138 -8.28 -2.38 -8.36
CA ASP A 138 -8.80 -1.81 -9.61
C ASP A 138 -8.59 -0.30 -9.74
N TYR A 139 -8.88 0.47 -8.69
CA TYR A 139 -8.57 1.91 -8.75
C TYR A 139 -7.07 2.18 -8.63
N ALA A 140 -6.33 1.32 -7.93
CA ALA A 140 -4.90 1.53 -7.66
C ALA A 140 -4.07 1.46 -8.94
N TRP A 141 -4.28 0.47 -9.81
CA TRP A 141 -3.52 0.39 -11.07
C TRP A 141 -3.83 1.58 -11.99
N SER A 142 -5.06 2.13 -11.93
CA SER A 142 -5.45 3.30 -12.73
C SER A 142 -4.65 4.57 -12.38
N ALA A 143 -4.15 4.64 -11.15
CA ALA A 143 -3.37 5.75 -10.61
C ALA A 143 -1.87 5.66 -10.91
N VAL A 144 -1.39 4.58 -11.56
CA VAL A 144 0.02 4.43 -11.94
C VAL A 144 0.33 5.35 -13.13
N THR A 145 1.45 6.07 -13.10
CA THR A 145 1.94 6.88 -14.22
C THR A 145 2.57 6.00 -15.30
N ASP A 146 2.71 6.52 -16.52
CA ASP A 146 3.34 5.77 -17.62
C ASP A 146 4.80 5.43 -17.28
N GLY A 147 5.17 4.17 -17.47
CA GLY A 147 6.46 3.62 -17.04
C GLY A 147 6.58 3.38 -15.53
N GLY A 148 5.58 3.76 -14.72
CA GLY A 148 5.52 3.51 -13.28
C GLY A 148 5.21 2.06 -12.94
N LEU A 149 5.31 1.74 -11.64
CA LEU A 149 5.08 0.39 -11.12
C LEU A 149 3.83 0.31 -10.24
N ILE A 150 3.13 -0.81 -10.33
CA ILE A 150 2.26 -1.32 -9.28
C ILE A 150 2.92 -2.56 -8.66
N ALA A 151 2.98 -2.59 -7.33
CA ALA A 151 3.53 -3.69 -6.57
C ALA A 151 2.52 -4.14 -5.51
N TRP A 152 2.19 -5.43 -5.46
CA TRP A 152 1.21 -5.96 -4.53
C TRP A 152 1.68 -7.25 -3.88
N GLN A 153 1.45 -7.38 -2.57
CA GLN A 153 1.68 -8.61 -1.82
C GLN A 153 0.47 -8.94 -0.96
N GLY A 154 0.04 -10.20 -0.97
CA GLY A 154 -1.13 -10.68 -0.25
C GLY A 154 -1.12 -12.20 -0.10
N PHE A 155 -2.08 -12.74 0.65
CA PHE A 155 -2.21 -14.20 0.82
C PHE A 155 -2.76 -14.84 -0.44
N THR A 156 -2.28 -16.02 -0.80
CA THR A 156 -2.98 -16.89 -1.78
C THR A 156 -3.97 -17.79 -1.05
N LEU A 157 -4.88 -18.45 -1.78
CA LEU A 157 -5.78 -19.45 -1.19
C LEU A 157 -5.03 -20.59 -0.47
N ASP A 158 -3.80 -20.91 -0.89
CA ASP A 158 -2.93 -21.89 -0.23
C ASP A 158 -2.58 -21.49 1.22
N HIS A 159 -2.71 -20.21 1.58
CA HIS A 159 -2.57 -19.76 2.96
C HIS A 159 -3.55 -20.46 3.93
N LEU A 160 -4.72 -20.85 3.43
CA LEU A 160 -5.76 -21.51 4.24
C LEU A 160 -5.30 -22.86 4.80
N ARG A 161 -4.28 -23.50 4.22
CA ARG A 161 -3.61 -24.68 4.80
C ARG A 161 -3.05 -24.40 6.20
N TYR A 162 -2.55 -23.19 6.43
CA TYR A 162 -1.97 -22.76 7.71
C TYR A 162 -2.97 -22.02 8.59
N ARG A 163 -3.96 -21.34 7.99
CA ARG A 163 -4.97 -20.55 8.70
C ARG A 163 -6.38 -20.83 8.14
N PRO A 164 -7.00 -21.98 8.48
CA PRO A 164 -8.32 -22.34 7.93
C PRO A 164 -9.46 -21.37 8.26
N ALA A 165 -9.32 -20.59 9.34
CA ALA A 165 -10.32 -19.60 9.77
C ALA A 165 -10.17 -18.23 9.07
N GLN A 166 -9.16 -18.06 8.21
CA GLN A 166 -8.98 -16.84 7.44
C GLN A 166 -10.12 -16.71 6.42
N ASN A 167 -10.70 -15.51 6.29
CA ASN A 167 -11.69 -15.25 5.26
C ASN A 167 -11.03 -15.44 3.87
N PRO A 168 -11.53 -16.36 3.02
CA PRO A 168 -10.97 -16.59 1.69
C PRO A 168 -11.10 -15.38 0.76
N ASP A 169 -12.04 -14.46 1.00
CA ASP A 169 -12.17 -13.24 0.20
C ASP A 169 -10.98 -12.28 0.36
N TRP A 170 -10.21 -12.40 1.45
CA TRP A 170 -8.98 -11.63 1.66
C TRP A 170 -7.74 -12.30 1.06
N CYS A 171 -7.92 -13.38 0.28
CA CYS A 171 -6.86 -14.06 -0.45
C CYS A 171 -7.00 -13.81 -1.95
N PHE A 172 -5.88 -13.81 -2.65
CA PHE A 172 -5.85 -13.84 -4.10
C PHE A 172 -6.48 -15.12 -4.62
N LYS A 173 -7.38 -14.97 -5.58
CA LYS A 173 -7.91 -16.06 -6.40
C LYS A 173 -6.92 -16.40 -7.51
N ASP A 174 -7.26 -17.41 -8.31
CA ASP A 174 -6.40 -17.88 -9.40
C ASP A 174 -6.04 -16.74 -10.36
N GLY A 175 -4.73 -16.57 -10.61
CA GLY A 175 -4.18 -15.50 -11.44
C GLY A 175 -4.19 -14.10 -10.82
N GLU A 176 -4.86 -13.86 -9.69
CA GLU A 176 -4.81 -12.57 -9.01
C GLU A 176 -3.47 -12.35 -8.29
N PRO A 177 -2.94 -11.12 -8.23
CA PRO A 177 -3.55 -9.89 -8.75
C PRO A 177 -3.27 -9.62 -10.24
N ALA A 178 -2.32 -10.32 -10.87
CA ALA A 178 -1.90 -10.04 -12.25
C ALA A 178 -3.04 -10.07 -13.28
N ALA A 179 -3.93 -11.07 -13.19
CA ALA A 179 -5.06 -11.26 -14.11
C ALA A 179 -6.09 -10.10 -14.10
N ARG A 180 -5.96 -9.15 -13.17
CA ARG A 180 -6.82 -7.97 -13.06
C ARG A 180 -6.26 -6.74 -13.77
N LEU A 181 -5.02 -6.79 -14.24
CA LEU A 181 -4.40 -5.71 -14.99
C LEU A 181 -4.85 -5.76 -16.46
N PRO A 182 -5.10 -4.62 -17.11
CA PRO A 182 -5.34 -4.61 -18.55
C PRO A 182 -4.06 -4.97 -19.32
N ASP A 183 -4.07 -6.10 -20.03
CA ASP A 183 -2.90 -6.67 -20.73
C ASP A 183 -2.22 -5.69 -21.69
N GLU A 184 -2.98 -4.83 -22.37
CA GLU A 184 -2.43 -3.83 -23.30
C GLU A 184 -1.70 -2.69 -22.58
N SER A 185 -2.05 -2.44 -21.31
CA SER A 185 -1.55 -1.31 -20.51
C SER A 185 -0.45 -1.68 -19.52
N PHE A 186 -0.30 -2.96 -19.17
CA PHE A 186 0.66 -3.39 -18.16
C PHE A 186 1.45 -4.62 -18.60
N THR A 187 2.73 -4.63 -18.24
CA THR A 187 3.61 -5.81 -18.33
C THR A 187 3.91 -6.31 -16.93
N VAL A 188 3.55 -7.55 -16.61
CA VAL A 188 3.96 -8.21 -15.35
C VAL A 188 5.45 -8.52 -15.43
N LEU A 189 6.23 -7.90 -14.54
CA LEU A 189 7.69 -8.05 -14.50
C LEU A 189 8.11 -9.17 -13.55
N HIS A 190 7.31 -9.39 -12.51
CA HIS A 190 7.55 -10.40 -11.50
C HIS A 190 6.23 -10.88 -10.91
N GLU A 191 6.08 -12.19 -10.75
CA GLU A 191 5.06 -12.80 -9.92
C GLU A 191 5.62 -14.09 -9.30
N GLU A 192 5.52 -14.22 -7.98
CA GLU A 192 5.94 -15.44 -7.29
C GLU A 192 5.01 -15.76 -6.12
N ASP A 193 4.76 -17.06 -5.91
CA ASP A 193 4.19 -17.59 -4.68
C ASP A 193 5.32 -18.05 -3.75
N VAL A 194 5.23 -17.66 -2.49
CA VAL A 194 6.20 -18.00 -1.44
C VAL A 194 5.47 -18.66 -0.30
N ASP A 195 5.77 -19.93 -0.05
CA ASP A 195 5.37 -20.65 1.15
C ASP A 195 6.45 -20.48 2.24
N GLU A 196 6.13 -19.73 3.29
CA GLU A 196 7.05 -19.45 4.40
C GLU A 196 6.89 -20.45 5.56
N GLY A 197 6.25 -21.60 5.33
CA GLY A 197 6.05 -22.66 6.32
C GLY A 197 4.98 -22.34 7.39
N HIS A 198 4.39 -21.15 7.34
CA HIS A 198 3.31 -20.71 8.24
C HIS A 198 2.30 -19.77 7.55
N ARG A 199 2.58 -19.39 6.30
CA ARG A 199 1.71 -18.63 5.40
C ARG A 199 2.17 -18.82 3.97
N VAL A 200 1.25 -18.65 3.03
CA VAL A 200 1.56 -18.60 1.60
C VAL A 200 1.14 -17.25 1.07
N ILE A 201 2.08 -16.54 0.44
CA ILE A 201 1.87 -15.20 -0.08
C ILE A 201 2.26 -15.15 -1.56
N ARG A 202 1.59 -14.30 -2.32
CA ARG A 202 2.03 -13.92 -3.66
C ARG A 202 2.62 -12.52 -3.62
N ARG A 203 3.68 -12.30 -4.40
CA ARG A 203 4.29 -10.99 -4.66
C ARG A 203 4.25 -10.73 -6.15
N MET A 204 3.63 -9.63 -6.55
CA MET A 204 3.53 -9.21 -7.94
C MET A 204 4.10 -7.81 -8.11
N VAL A 205 4.88 -7.60 -9.18
CA VAL A 205 5.27 -6.27 -9.66
C VAL A 205 4.97 -6.19 -11.15
N ALA A 206 4.21 -5.18 -11.55
CA ALA A 206 3.90 -4.89 -12.94
C ALA A 206 4.21 -3.43 -13.28
N ARG A 207 4.58 -3.21 -14.54
CA ARG A 207 4.91 -1.89 -15.08
C ARG A 207 3.80 -1.42 -16.00
N ARG A 208 3.37 -0.18 -15.83
CA ARG A 208 2.51 0.49 -16.82
C ARG A 208 3.33 0.75 -18.08
N ASN A 209 2.85 0.27 -19.21
CA ASN A 209 3.47 0.50 -20.51
C ASN A 209 3.52 2.02 -20.79
N ARG A 210 4.56 2.48 -21.48
CA ARG A 210 4.65 3.88 -21.90
C ARG A 210 3.76 4.06 -23.13
N SER A 211 2.86 5.05 -23.09
CA SER A 211 2.07 5.46 -24.25
C SER A 211 2.93 6.20 -25.27
#